data_AF-A0A948TF73-F1
#
_entry.id   AF-A0A948TF73-F1
#
_cell.length_a   1.000
_cell.length_b   1.000
_cell.length_c   1.000
_cell.angle_alpha   90.00
_cell.angle_beta   90.00
_cell.angle_gamma   90.00
#
_symmetry.space_group_name_H-M   'P 1'
#
loop_
_entity.id
_entity.type
_entity.pdbx_description
1 polymer ?
#
loop_
_entity_poly.entity_id
_entity_poly.type
_entity_poly.pdbx_seq_one_letter_code
_entity_poly.pdbx_strand_id
1 'polypeptide(L)'
;MRLTSGRLGLSYRYSRDYTYNTFIWPELTPKQQTALEKLAQQIIDFCKQATSAPNSNLTLGKLYNPESMPAKLKQLFAKLDSVVEQAYRPEPFKDDAERLSFLLGLYNKRITEAASQEAAKANAQDSEEEEEEQTTKKAKRTRRAKKA
;
A
#
# COMPACT_ATOMS: atom_id res chain seq x y z
N MET A 1 -2.89 1.53 -9.53
CA MET A 1 -3.89 0.72 -10.25
C MET A 1 -3.59 0.58 -11.74
N ARG A 2 -3.61 1.67 -12.54
CA ARG A 2 -3.58 1.62 -14.02
C ARG A 2 -2.49 0.71 -14.65
N LEU A 3 -1.33 0.60 -14.01
CA LEU A 3 -0.19 -0.22 -14.44
C LEU A 3 -0.29 -1.69 -14.00
N THR A 4 -0.57 -1.97 -12.73
CA THR A 4 -0.45 -3.30 -12.12
C THR A 4 -1.73 -4.13 -12.20
N SER A 5 -2.88 -3.49 -12.32
CA SER A 5 -4.18 -4.15 -12.34
C SER A 5 -4.45 -4.82 -13.68
N GLY A 6 -5.15 -5.95 -13.63
CA GLY A 6 -5.66 -6.60 -14.84
C GLY A 6 -6.69 -5.75 -15.57
N ARG A 7 -7.05 -6.17 -16.79
CA ARG A 7 -8.12 -5.54 -17.58
C ARG A 7 -9.06 -6.57 -18.18
N LEU A 8 -10.29 -6.15 -18.40
CA LEU A 8 -11.27 -6.86 -19.22
C LEU A 8 -11.60 -5.97 -20.41
N GLY A 9 -11.02 -6.28 -21.57
CA GLY A 9 -10.98 -5.33 -22.69
C GLY A 9 -10.25 -4.04 -22.28
N LEU A 10 -10.95 -2.90 -22.36
CA LEU A 10 -10.44 -1.59 -21.94
C LEU A 10 -10.74 -1.25 -20.47
N SER A 11 -11.62 -2.01 -19.81
CA SER A 11 -12.09 -1.73 -18.46
C SER A 11 -11.09 -2.21 -17.40
N TYR A 12 -10.95 -1.43 -16.33
CA TYR A 12 -10.10 -1.78 -15.20
C TYR A 12 -10.68 -2.95 -14.41
N ARG A 13 -9.84 -3.95 -14.08
CA ARG A 13 -10.17 -5.04 -13.16
C ARG A 13 -9.27 -4.94 -11.92
N TYR A 14 -9.87 -4.55 -10.80
CA TYR A 14 -9.19 -4.53 -9.51
C TYR A 14 -8.92 -5.95 -9.01
N SER A 15 -7.76 -6.18 -8.40
CA SER A 15 -7.43 -7.45 -7.76
C SER A 15 -6.67 -7.17 -6.48
N ARG A 16 -7.15 -7.70 -5.35
CA ARG A 16 -6.48 -7.56 -4.05
C ARG A 16 -5.00 -7.90 -4.15
N ASP A 17 -4.68 -9.04 -4.77
CA ASP A 17 -3.33 -9.61 -4.73
C ASP A 17 -2.34 -8.83 -5.61
N TYR A 18 -2.77 -8.30 -6.76
CA TYR A 18 -1.90 -7.57 -7.70
C TYR A 18 -1.93 -6.06 -7.55
N THR A 19 -2.91 -5.51 -6.84
CA THR A 19 -3.13 -4.05 -6.80
C THR A 19 -3.02 -3.50 -5.41
N TYR A 20 -3.69 -4.12 -4.43
CA TYR A 20 -3.68 -3.63 -3.06
C TYR A 20 -2.44 -4.10 -2.32
N ASN A 21 -2.17 -5.40 -2.34
CA ASN A 21 -1.10 -6.01 -1.54
C ASN A 21 0.30 -5.55 -1.98
N THR A 22 0.46 -5.20 -3.25
CA THR A 22 1.73 -4.71 -3.80
C THR A 22 1.91 -3.20 -3.65
N PHE A 23 0.88 -2.47 -3.18
CA PHE A 23 0.93 -1.02 -3.09
C PHE A 23 1.66 -0.57 -1.83
N ILE A 24 2.69 0.25 -2.00
CA ILE A 24 3.49 0.76 -0.89
C ILE A 24 2.83 2.01 -0.35
N TRP A 25 2.23 1.91 0.83
CA TRP A 25 1.63 3.03 1.53
C TRP A 25 2.66 3.74 2.43
N PRO A 26 2.71 5.08 2.45
CA PRO A 26 3.65 5.83 3.27
C PRO A 26 3.17 5.89 4.71
N GLU A 27 4.08 6.20 5.62
CA GLU A 27 3.74 6.48 7.01
C GLU A 27 3.15 7.89 7.12
N LEU A 28 1.96 7.99 7.71
CA LEU A 28 1.23 9.24 7.84
C LEU A 28 1.40 9.83 9.23
N THR A 29 1.60 11.15 9.28
CA THR A 29 1.51 11.89 10.55
C THR A 29 0.05 11.98 11.02
N PRO A 30 -0.22 12.08 12.33
CA PRO A 30 -1.60 12.18 12.84
C PRO A 30 -2.35 13.41 12.30
N LYS A 31 -1.63 14.49 12.01
CA LYS A 31 -2.20 15.69 11.37
C LYS A 31 -2.67 15.40 9.94
N GLN A 32 -1.89 14.66 9.17
CA GLN A 32 -2.28 14.26 7.81
C GLN A 32 -3.46 13.28 7.84
N GLN A 33 -3.48 12.33 8.77
CA GLN A 33 -4.60 11.37 8.92
C GLN A 33 -5.93 12.11 9.16
N THR A 34 -5.97 13.01 10.15
CA THR A 34 -7.19 13.78 10.45
C THR A 34 -7.61 14.70 9.30
N ALA A 35 -6.66 15.24 8.53
CA ALA A 35 -6.95 16.01 7.32
C ALA A 35 -7.56 15.13 6.21
N LEU A 36 -6.99 13.94 5.96
CA LEU A 36 -7.50 12.97 5.00
C LEU A 36 -8.91 12.49 5.37
N GLU A 37 -9.16 12.20 6.65
CA GLU A 37 -10.48 11.79 7.14
C GLU A 37 -11.54 12.85 6.87
N LYS A 38 -11.25 14.12 7.19
CA LYS A 38 -12.17 15.24 6.92
C LYS A 38 -12.45 15.40 5.43
N LEU A 39 -11.42 15.33 4.59
CA LEU A 39 -11.58 15.43 3.14
C LEU A 39 -12.38 14.26 2.57
N ALA A 40 -12.13 13.03 3.05
CA ALA A 40 -12.87 11.85 2.66
C ALA A 40 -14.36 11.95 3.02
N GLN A 41 -14.67 12.41 4.23
CA GLN A 41 -16.05 12.68 4.66
C GLN A 41 -16.73 13.71 3.75
N GLN A 42 -16.06 14.83 3.46
CA GLN A 42 -16.60 15.86 2.56
C GLN A 42 -16.90 15.32 1.15
N ILE A 43 -16.06 14.47 0.60
CA ILE A 43 -16.29 13.82 -0.69
C ILE A 43 -17.51 12.91 -0.61
N ILE A 44 -17.59 12.07 0.43
CA ILE A 44 -18.72 11.15 0.63
C ILE A 44 -20.03 11.92 0.78
N ASP A 45 -20.04 12.99 1.58
CA ASP A 45 -21.22 13.82 1.80
C ASP A 45 -21.66 14.53 0.52
N PHE A 46 -20.70 15.05 -0.26
CA PHE A 46 -21.00 15.63 -1.57
C PHE A 46 -21.62 14.59 -2.52
N CYS A 47 -21.05 13.38 -2.59
CA CYS A 47 -21.57 12.30 -3.42
C CYS A 47 -22.99 11.92 -2.99
N LYS A 48 -23.23 11.74 -1.69
CA LYS A 48 -24.56 11.42 -1.13
C LYS A 48 -25.59 12.49 -1.47
N GLN A 49 -25.25 13.76 -1.27
CA GLN A 49 -26.14 14.88 -1.59
C GLN A 49 -26.47 14.91 -3.08
N ALA A 50 -25.48 14.70 -3.95
CA ALA A 50 -25.66 14.68 -5.40
C ALA A 50 -26.54 13.52 -5.87
N THR A 51 -26.43 12.34 -5.25
CA THR A 51 -27.23 11.16 -5.62
C THR A 51 -28.63 11.16 -5.02
N SER A 52 -28.83 11.75 -3.83
CA SER A 52 -30.11 11.70 -3.09
C SER A 52 -31.07 12.85 -3.42
N ALA A 53 -30.68 13.81 -4.25
CA ALA A 53 -31.56 14.93 -4.60
C ALA A 53 -32.81 14.43 -5.36
N PRO A 54 -34.03 14.90 -5.02
CA PRO A 54 -35.30 14.33 -5.49
C PRO A 54 -35.55 14.38 -7.01
N ASN A 55 -34.71 15.11 -7.77
CA ASN A 55 -34.75 15.19 -9.25
C ASN A 55 -33.42 14.78 -9.91
N SER A 56 -32.52 14.14 -9.16
CA SER A 56 -31.20 13.75 -9.64
C SER A 56 -31.24 12.38 -10.31
N ASN A 57 -30.98 12.36 -11.62
CA ASN A 57 -30.62 11.14 -12.37
C ASN A 57 -29.09 10.91 -12.38
N LEU A 58 -28.35 11.50 -11.43
CA LEU A 58 -26.91 11.29 -11.30
C LEU A 58 -26.63 9.99 -10.55
N THR A 59 -26.10 9.02 -11.28
CA THR A 59 -25.44 7.85 -10.69
C THR A 59 -23.97 8.17 -10.41
N LEU A 60 -23.33 7.38 -9.54
CA LEU A 60 -21.89 7.51 -9.28
C LEU A 60 -21.08 7.45 -10.58
N GLY A 61 -21.45 6.56 -11.52
CA GLY A 61 -20.77 6.48 -12.82
C GLY A 61 -20.78 7.80 -13.61
N LYS A 62 -21.89 8.55 -13.59
CA LYS A 62 -21.98 9.87 -14.23
C LYS A 62 -21.20 10.93 -13.45
N LEU A 63 -21.17 10.83 -12.12
CA LEU A 63 -20.45 11.76 -11.26
C LEU A 63 -18.92 11.64 -11.40
N TYR A 64 -18.42 10.43 -11.60
CA TYR A 64 -17.00 10.13 -11.77
C TYR A 64 -16.51 10.20 -13.22
N ASN A 65 -17.37 10.50 -14.19
CA ASN A 65 -16.96 10.72 -15.58
C ASN A 65 -16.16 12.06 -15.68
N PRO A 66 -14.92 12.06 -16.20
CA PRO A 66 -14.07 13.25 -16.29
C PRO A 66 -14.73 14.48 -16.93
N GLU A 67 -15.58 14.27 -17.92
CA GLU A 67 -16.26 15.34 -18.67
C GLU A 67 -17.40 15.97 -17.87
N SER A 68 -18.22 15.16 -17.20
CA SER A 68 -19.40 15.61 -16.45
C SER A 68 -19.16 15.82 -14.95
N MET A 69 -17.94 15.59 -14.46
CA MET A 69 -17.64 15.71 -13.04
C MET A 69 -17.73 17.18 -12.57
N PRO A 70 -18.51 17.48 -11.50
CA PRO A 70 -18.66 18.82 -10.95
C PRO A 70 -17.33 19.44 -10.50
N ALA A 71 -17.14 20.74 -10.75
CA ALA A 71 -15.92 21.46 -10.37
C ALA A 71 -15.61 21.37 -8.86
N LYS A 72 -16.64 21.40 -8.01
CA LYS A 72 -16.48 21.25 -6.55
C LYS A 72 -15.88 19.90 -6.17
N LEU A 73 -16.29 18.82 -6.84
CA LEU A 73 -15.75 17.49 -6.61
C LEU A 73 -14.31 17.37 -7.10
N LYS A 74 -13.99 17.93 -8.28
CA LYS A 74 -12.61 18.00 -8.80
C LYS A 74 -11.67 18.70 -7.82
N GLN A 75 -12.10 19.81 -7.22
CA GLN A 75 -11.31 20.54 -6.23
C GLN A 75 -11.10 19.74 -4.94
N LEU A 76 -12.10 18.97 -4.49
CA LEU A 76 -11.94 18.10 -3.32
C LEU A 76 -10.93 16.98 -3.59
N PHE A 77 -10.99 16.34 -4.76
CA PHE A 77 -9.98 15.36 -5.16
C PHE A 77 -8.59 15.96 -5.27
N ALA A 78 -8.44 17.13 -5.90
CA ALA A 78 -7.14 17.81 -5.97
C ALA A 78 -6.54 18.10 -4.58
N LYS A 79 -7.37 18.48 -3.61
CA LYS A 79 -6.94 18.68 -2.21
C LYS A 79 -6.54 17.37 -1.54
N LEU A 80 -7.32 16.31 -1.74
CA LEU A 80 -7.02 14.98 -1.21
C LEU A 80 -5.69 14.48 -1.75
N ASP A 81 -5.51 14.55 -3.07
CA ASP A 81 -4.30 14.13 -3.77
C ASP A 81 -3.09 14.92 -3.28
N SER A 82 -3.21 16.25 -3.09
CA SER A 82 -2.13 17.06 -2.54
C SER A 82 -1.68 16.61 -1.15
N VAL A 83 -2.60 16.20 -0.27
CA VAL A 83 -2.25 15.70 1.07
C VAL A 83 -1.59 14.33 0.99
N VAL A 84 -2.06 13.46 0.08
CA VAL A 84 -1.45 12.14 -0.15
C VAL A 84 -0.05 12.28 -0.73
N GLU A 85 0.14 13.13 -1.74
CA GLU A 85 1.44 13.38 -2.36
C GLU A 85 2.45 13.91 -1.33
N GLN A 86 2.03 14.84 -0.47
CA GLN A 86 2.84 15.34 0.65
C GLN A 86 3.26 14.25 1.64
N ALA A 87 2.48 13.16 1.78
CA ALA A 87 2.85 12.03 2.61
C ALA A 87 3.96 11.16 1.99
N TYR A 88 4.03 11.12 0.65
CA TYR A 88 5.10 10.39 -0.05
C TYR A 88 6.39 11.20 -0.15
N ARG A 89 6.29 12.50 -0.44
CA ARG A 89 7.43 13.39 -0.58
C ARG A 89 7.01 14.86 -0.37
N PRO A 90 7.92 15.74 0.08
CA PRO A 90 7.59 17.16 0.26
C PRO A 90 7.38 17.92 -1.05
N GLU A 91 7.96 17.45 -2.16
CA GLU A 91 7.85 18.10 -3.47
C GLU A 91 6.60 17.64 -4.25
N PRO A 92 5.86 18.53 -4.92
CA PRO A 92 4.72 18.12 -5.73
C PRO A 92 5.17 17.32 -6.96
N PHE A 93 4.35 16.37 -7.41
CA PHE A 93 4.61 15.63 -8.66
C PHE A 93 4.25 16.47 -9.88
N LYS A 94 5.09 16.43 -10.92
CA LYS A 94 4.84 17.16 -12.17
C LYS A 94 3.81 16.44 -13.02
N ASP A 95 4.05 15.15 -13.25
CA ASP A 95 3.25 14.31 -14.15
C ASP A 95 2.98 12.92 -13.57
N ASP A 96 1.98 12.24 -14.13
CA ASP A 96 1.64 10.86 -13.77
C ASP A 96 2.79 9.86 -14.01
N ALA A 97 3.65 10.14 -14.98
CA ALA A 97 4.84 9.33 -15.24
C ALA A 97 5.84 9.40 -14.08
N GLU A 98 6.00 10.57 -13.47
CA GLU A 98 6.86 10.78 -12.30
C GLU A 98 6.28 10.10 -11.06
N ARG A 99 4.95 10.18 -10.87
CA ARG A 99 4.25 9.45 -9.80
C ARG A 99 4.52 7.94 -9.92
N LEU A 100 4.43 7.41 -11.14
CA LEU A 100 4.61 6.00 -11.42
C LEU A 100 6.06 5.55 -11.19
N SER A 101 7.04 6.31 -11.69
CA SER A 101 8.45 5.96 -11.50
C SER A 101 8.84 5.98 -10.03
N PHE A 102 8.33 6.95 -9.27
CA PHE A 102 8.56 7.04 -7.84
C PHE A 102 7.97 5.85 -7.07
N LEU A 103 6.70 5.49 -7.34
CA LEU A 103 6.04 4.34 -6.70
C LEU A 103 6.73 3.01 -7.04
N LEU A 104 7.19 2.82 -8.28
CA LEU A 104 7.97 1.64 -8.64
C LEU A 104 9.34 1.61 -7.94
N GLY A 105 9.97 2.77 -7.76
CA GLY A 105 11.18 2.89 -6.97
C GLY A 105 10.99 2.45 -5.52
N LEU A 106 9.90 2.87 -4.87
CA LEU A 106 9.55 2.42 -3.51
C LEU A 106 9.27 0.92 -3.46
N TYR A 107 8.56 0.39 -4.44
CA TYR A 107 8.27 -1.04 -4.54
C TYR A 107 9.55 -1.87 -4.65
N ASN A 108 10.48 -1.48 -5.53
CA ASN A 108 11.76 -2.16 -5.70
C ASN A 108 12.58 -2.16 -4.40
N LYS A 109 12.63 -1.02 -3.69
CA LYS A 109 13.29 -0.95 -2.38
C LYS A 109 12.71 -1.96 -1.40
N ARG A 110 11.38 -2.02 -1.29
CA ARG A 110 10.71 -2.97 -0.39
C ARG A 110 10.96 -4.44 -0.78
N ILE A 111 11.05 -4.76 -2.08
CA ILE A 111 11.44 -6.10 -2.52
C ILE A 111 12.87 -6.42 -2.09
N THR A 112 13.82 -5.50 -2.30
CA THR A 112 15.22 -5.74 -1.91
C THR A 112 15.39 -5.90 -0.41
N GLU A 113 14.62 -5.15 0.39
CA GLU A 113 14.56 -5.28 1.85
C GLU A 113 13.91 -6.60 2.29
N ALA A 114 12.84 -7.04 1.62
CA ALA A 114 12.21 -8.32 1.91
C ALA A 114 13.17 -9.48 1.61
N ALA A 115 13.88 -9.44 0.48
CA ALA A 115 14.86 -10.46 0.10
C ALA A 115 16.03 -10.54 1.08
N SER A 116 16.53 -9.40 1.58
CA SER A 116 17.60 -9.38 2.59
C SER A 116 17.12 -9.89 3.96
N GLN A 117 15.87 -9.62 4.33
CA GLN A 117 15.26 -10.15 5.55
C GLN A 117 15.01 -11.65 5.48
N GLU A 118 14.63 -12.19 4.32
CA GLU A 118 14.49 -13.63 4.11
C GLU A 118 15.84 -14.34 4.21
N ALA A 119 16.89 -13.78 3.61
CA ALA A 119 18.26 -14.30 3.75
C ALA A 119 18.76 -14.24 5.21
N ALA A 120 18.43 -13.18 5.96
CA ALA A 120 18.80 -13.05 7.36
C ALA A 120 18.05 -14.06 8.25
N LYS A 121 16.78 -14.37 7.96
CA LYS A 121 16.00 -15.40 8.68
C LYS A 121 16.50 -16.80 8.40
N ALA A 122 16.87 -17.10 7.15
CA ALA A 122 17.47 -18.38 6.79
C ALA A 122 18.79 -18.61 7.55
N ASN A 123 19.68 -17.61 7.60
CA ASN A 123 20.92 -17.69 8.35
C ASN A 123 20.72 -17.80 9.87
N ALA A 124 19.64 -17.23 10.42
CA ALA A 124 19.31 -17.35 11.84
C ALA A 124 18.81 -18.76 12.21
N GLN A 125 18.00 -19.39 11.34
CA GLN A 125 17.54 -20.76 11.54
C GLN A 125 18.69 -21.78 11.45
N ASP A 126 19.64 -21.59 10.53
CA ASP A 126 20.82 -22.46 10.42
C ASP A 126 21.69 -22.38 11.69
N SER A 127 21.78 -21.22 12.35
CA SER A 127 22.54 -21.06 13.60
C SER A 127 21.85 -21.66 14.84
N GLU A 128 20.51 -21.65 14.89
CA GLU A 128 19.74 -22.27 15.97
C GLU A 128 19.76 -23.81 15.87
N GLU A 129 19.72 -24.36 14.65
CA GLU A 129 19.85 -25.80 14.42
C GLU A 129 21.28 -26.32 14.73
N GLU A 130 22.33 -25.55 14.44
CA GLU A 130 23.71 -25.93 14.79
C GLU A 130 23.98 -25.89 16.31
N GLU A 131 23.40 -24.93 17.06
CA GLU A 131 23.53 -24.87 18.53
C GLU A 131 22.77 -26.01 19.23
N GLU A 132 21.56 -26.38 18.77
CA GLU A 132 20.82 -27.53 19.28
C GLU A 132 21.54 -28.87 18.98
N GLU A 133 22.18 -29.00 17.82
CA GLU A 133 22.93 -30.20 17.47
C GLU A 133 24.23 -30.34 18.28
N GLN A 134 24.89 -29.23 18.61
CA GLN A 134 26.10 -29.23 19.45
C GLN A 134 25.80 -29.51 20.93
N THR A 135 24.72 -28.95 21.47
CA THR A 135 24.31 -29.17 22.87
C THR A 135 23.88 -30.62 23.11
N THR A 136 23.14 -31.23 22.17
CA THR A 136 22.72 -32.63 22.23
C THR A 136 23.89 -33.62 22.07
N LYS A 137 24.85 -33.35 21.19
CA LYS A 137 26.10 -34.13 21.06
C LYS A 137 26.95 -34.06 22.34
N LYS A 138 27.05 -32.89 22.97
CA LYS A 138 27.77 -32.69 24.25
C LYS A 138 27.09 -33.41 25.43
N ALA A 139 25.76 -33.40 25.48
CA ALA A 139 24.97 -34.13 26.48
C ALA A 139 25.05 -35.67 26.34
N LYS A 140 25.15 -36.20 25.11
CA LYS A 140 25.38 -37.64 24.87
C LYS A 140 26.79 -38.08 25.28
N ARG A 141 27.83 -37.26 25.03
CA ARG A 141 29.22 -37.59 25.43
C ARG A 141 29.39 -37.64 26.95
N THR A 142 28.79 -36.72 27.71
CA THR A 142 28.87 -36.71 29.18
C THR A 142 28.12 -37.87 29.83
N ARG A 143 26.97 -38.30 29.28
CA ARG A 143 26.24 -39.49 29.76
C ARG A 143 27.01 -40.79 29.55
N ARG A 144 27.80 -40.89 28.47
CA ARG A 144 28.62 -42.08 28.16
C ARG A 144 29.83 -42.22 29.09
N ALA A 145 30.41 -41.10 29.53
CA ALA A 145 31.55 -41.07 30.46
C ALA A 145 31.17 -41.38 31.92
N LYS A 146 29.88 -41.26 32.29
CA LYS A 146 29.38 -41.51 33.65
C LYS A 146 28.89 -42.95 33.90
N LYS A 147 28.94 -43.79 32.86
CA LYS A 147 28.42 -45.17 32.84
C LYS A 147 29.56 -46.22 32.74
N ALA A 148 30.81 -45.77 32.82
CA ALA A 148 32.03 -46.57 32.96
C ALA A 148 32.64 -46.27 34.34
#